data_AF-A0A1I6RNC6-F1
#
_entry.id   AF-A0A1I6RNC6-F1
#
_cell.length_a   1.000
_cell.length_b   1.000
_cell.length_c   1.000
_cell.angle_alpha   90.00
_cell.angle_beta   90.00
_cell.angle_gamma   90.00
#
_symmetry.space_group_name_H-M   'P 1'
#
loop_
_entity.id
_entity.type
_entity.pdbx_description
1 polymer ?
#
loop_
_entity_poly.entity_id
_entity_poly.type
_entity_poly.pdbx_seq_one_letter_code
_entity_poly.pdbx_strand_id
1 'polypeptide(L)'
;MQKNDGTLWGWGTNTDAELGAGQNMPVAKMPVPVGIPISLEVNGEALLLTSGVIIRNNQTFIPLRSLLVMLNATISYETKNKVVIVDGKEGSTPPIRISINLKDGEILLNEKSIIPRSKAFVISGTSYIPLRFISEQLGAEVSWNSKENKISIFY
;
A
#
# COMPACT_ATOMS: atom_id res chain seq x y z
N MET A 1 3.59 2.82 18.84
CA MET A 1 2.38 2.04 18.48
C MET A 1 1.99 2.38 17.06
N GLN A 2 1.94 1.41 16.15
CA GLN A 2 1.36 1.63 14.82
C GLN A 2 -0.16 1.43 14.91
N LYS A 3 -0.94 2.38 14.39
CA LYS A 3 -2.41 2.28 14.31
C LYS A 3 -2.84 1.49 13.07
N ASN A 4 -4.12 1.13 13.02
CA ASN A 4 -4.71 0.44 11.88
C ASN A 4 -4.70 1.28 10.60
N ASP A 5 -4.58 2.61 10.65
CA ASP A 5 -4.38 3.45 9.45
C ASP A 5 -2.89 3.52 9.04
N GLY A 6 -2.03 2.72 9.68
CA GLY A 6 -0.57 2.65 9.52
C GLY A 6 0.21 3.87 10.02
N THR A 7 -0.46 4.87 10.60
CA THR A 7 0.23 5.94 11.32
C THR A 7 0.98 5.36 12.51
N LEU A 8 2.24 5.77 12.68
CA LEU A 8 3.01 5.42 13.88
C LEU A 8 2.74 6.50 14.93
N TRP A 9 2.48 6.10 16.16
CA TRP A 9 2.26 7.00 17.29
C TRP A 9 3.24 6.68 18.41
N GLY A 10 3.73 7.70 19.09
CA GLY A 10 4.67 7.61 20.20
C GLY A 10 4.35 8.66 21.25
N TRP A 11 4.88 8.49 22.45
CA TRP A 11 4.74 9.42 23.57
C TRP A 11 6.05 9.42 24.37
N GLY A 12 6.22 10.41 25.25
CA GLY A 12 7.42 10.55 26.08
C GLY A 12 8.27 11.76 25.69
N THR A 13 9.55 11.72 26.08
CA THR A 13 10.51 12.80 25.84
C THR A 13 10.69 13.07 24.34
N ASN A 14 10.76 14.35 23.99
CA ASN A 14 10.97 14.83 22.62
C ASN A 14 11.85 16.09 22.59
N THR A 15 12.70 16.28 23.61
CA THR A 15 13.59 17.45 23.75
C THR A 15 14.59 17.54 22.61
N ASP A 16 14.98 16.39 22.05
CA ASP A 16 15.92 16.26 20.93
C ASP A 16 15.21 15.79 19.65
N ALA A 17 13.90 16.02 19.56
CA ALA A 17 13.04 15.56 18.47
C ALA A 17 13.03 14.02 18.28
N GLU A 18 13.26 13.24 19.35
CA GLU A 18 13.39 11.78 19.31
C GLU A 18 12.11 11.08 18.86
N LEU A 19 10.95 11.75 18.96
CA LEU A 19 9.68 11.23 18.46
C LEU A 19 9.48 11.48 16.97
N GLY A 20 10.34 12.24 16.28
CA GLY A 20 10.19 12.51 14.84
C GLY A 20 8.82 13.11 14.46
N ALA A 21 8.17 13.81 15.38
CA ALA A 21 6.82 14.35 15.22
C ALA A 21 6.78 15.70 14.49
N GLY A 22 7.94 16.28 14.17
CA GLY A 22 8.06 17.56 13.46
C GLY A 22 7.61 18.78 14.28
N GLN A 23 7.39 18.62 15.58
CA GLN A 23 6.93 19.67 16.50
C GLN A 23 7.97 19.90 17.61
N ASN A 24 8.28 21.17 17.89
CA ASN A 24 9.13 21.56 19.03
C ASN A 24 8.31 21.47 20.32
N MET A 25 8.21 20.27 20.88
CA MET A 25 7.65 20.03 22.20
C MET A 25 8.62 19.16 23.03
N PRO A 26 8.94 19.52 24.28
CA PRO A 26 9.91 18.77 25.08
C PRO A 26 9.39 17.41 25.57
N VAL A 27 8.07 17.24 25.74
CA VAL A 27 7.45 15.97 26.14
C VAL A 27 6.05 15.84 25.52
N ALA A 28 5.78 14.70 24.89
CA ALA A 28 4.46 14.27 24.46
C ALA A 28 3.74 13.52 25.61
N LYS A 29 2.82 14.20 26.30
CA LYS A 29 2.05 13.63 27.43
C LYS A 29 0.95 12.66 26.98
N MET A 30 0.58 12.71 25.71
CA MET A 30 -0.35 11.79 25.04
C MET A 30 0.30 11.26 23.78
N PRO A 31 -0.13 10.11 23.23
CA PRO A 31 0.36 9.64 21.95
C PRO A 31 0.24 10.74 20.89
N VAL A 32 1.32 10.99 20.16
CA VAL A 32 1.38 11.86 18.98
C VAL A 32 1.82 11.03 17.77
N PRO A 33 1.45 11.43 16.53
CA PRO A 33 1.99 10.80 15.34
C PRO A 33 3.52 11.01 15.26
N VAL A 34 4.22 9.91 15.04
CA VAL A 34 5.66 9.77 14.85
C VAL A 34 5.88 9.57 13.36
N GLY A 35 6.40 10.59 12.68
CA GLY A 35 6.49 10.63 11.23
C GLY A 35 5.20 11.11 10.54
N ILE A 36 5.39 11.75 9.38
CA ILE A 36 4.28 12.19 8.53
C ILE A 36 3.76 10.96 7.77
N PRO A 37 2.47 10.60 7.90
CA PRO A 37 1.93 9.46 7.17
C PRO A 37 2.01 9.71 5.67
N ILE A 38 2.30 8.64 4.93
CA ILE A 38 2.26 8.70 3.48
C ILE A 38 0.80 8.83 3.06
N SER A 39 0.46 9.96 2.47
CA SER A 39 -0.85 10.18 1.87
C SER A 39 -0.88 9.57 0.47
N LEU A 40 -2.05 9.05 0.09
CA LEU A 40 -2.31 8.51 -1.24
C LEU A 40 -3.47 9.27 -1.86
N GLU A 41 -3.33 9.61 -3.13
CA GLU A 41 -4.42 10.14 -3.95
C GLU A 41 -4.49 9.40 -5.28
N VAL A 42 -5.70 9.26 -5.81
CA VAL A 42 -5.94 8.63 -7.11
C VAL A 42 -6.83 9.55 -7.93
N ASN A 43 -6.35 9.94 -9.11
CA ASN A 43 -6.99 10.94 -9.96
C ASN A 43 -7.37 12.24 -9.20
N GLY A 44 -6.57 12.60 -8.19
CA GLY A 44 -6.76 13.79 -7.34
C GLY A 44 -7.67 13.58 -6.12
N GLU A 45 -8.28 12.40 -5.94
CA GLU A 45 -9.09 12.08 -4.77
C GLU A 45 -8.25 11.41 -3.68
N ALA A 46 -8.35 11.89 -2.44
CA ALA A 46 -7.62 11.33 -1.31
C ALA A 46 -8.14 9.93 -0.94
N LEU A 47 -7.22 8.98 -0.83
CA LEU A 47 -7.51 7.61 -0.41
C LEU A 47 -7.23 7.42 1.07
N LEU A 48 -8.26 7.00 1.80
CA LEU A 48 -8.09 6.49 3.15
C LEU A 48 -7.70 5.01 3.14
N LEU A 49 -6.56 4.71 3.74
CA LEU A 49 -6.07 3.35 3.87
C LEU A 49 -6.63 2.68 5.12
N THR A 50 -7.14 1.46 4.96
CA THR A 50 -7.59 0.63 6.10
C THR A 50 -6.43 0.05 6.92
N SER A 51 -5.21 0.13 6.37
CA SER A 51 -3.94 -0.39 6.86
C SER A 51 -2.88 0.45 6.14
N GLY A 52 -2.16 1.34 6.81
CA GLY A 52 -1.38 2.36 6.10
C GLY A 52 -0.26 1.80 5.23
N VAL A 53 0.48 2.70 4.60
CA VAL A 53 1.58 2.34 3.71
C VAL A 53 2.77 1.81 4.50
N ILE A 54 3.41 0.77 3.98
CA ILE A 54 4.68 0.25 4.50
C ILE A 54 5.79 0.54 3.51
N ILE A 55 6.89 1.15 3.95
CA ILE A 55 8.13 1.22 3.17
C ILE A 55 9.09 0.14 3.68
N ARG A 56 9.57 -0.72 2.79
CA ARG A 56 10.63 -1.69 3.06
C ARG A 56 11.60 -1.72 1.88
N ASN A 57 12.91 -1.68 2.14
CA ASN A 57 13.96 -1.70 1.12
C ASN A 57 13.75 -0.64 0.02
N ASN A 58 13.40 0.59 0.42
CA ASN A 58 13.08 1.70 -0.49
C ASN A 58 11.93 1.40 -1.48
N GLN A 59 11.05 0.46 -1.15
CA GLN A 59 9.86 0.13 -1.91
C GLN A 59 8.61 0.31 -1.05
N THR A 60 7.60 0.91 -1.68
CA THR A 60 6.30 1.17 -1.08
C THR A 60 5.38 -0.01 -1.26
N PHE A 61 4.77 -0.45 -0.17
CA PHE A 61 3.76 -1.49 -0.11
C PHE A 61 2.46 -0.93 0.43
N ILE A 62 1.37 -1.29 -0.24
CA ILE A 62 0.01 -0.84 0.09
C ILE A 62 -0.86 -2.09 0.34
N PRO A 63 -1.88 -2.02 1.20
CA PRO A 63 -2.88 -3.07 1.27
C PRO A 63 -3.56 -3.22 -0.07
N LEU A 64 -3.64 -4.45 -0.54
CA LEU A 64 -4.22 -4.76 -1.84
C LEU A 64 -5.63 -4.16 -1.98
N ARG A 65 -6.48 -4.35 -0.96
CA ARG A 65 -7.90 -3.94 -1.03
C ARG A 65 -8.09 -2.45 -1.32
N SER A 66 -7.27 -1.58 -0.74
CA SER A 66 -7.41 -0.12 -0.91
C SER A 66 -7.16 0.29 -2.36
N LEU A 67 -6.18 -0.33 -3.01
CA LEU A 67 -5.83 -0.01 -4.39
C LEU A 67 -6.90 -0.45 -5.39
N LEU A 68 -7.45 -1.65 -5.20
CA LEU A 68 -8.37 -2.26 -6.17
C LEU A 68 -9.69 -1.49 -6.28
N VAL A 69 -10.21 -1.01 -5.15
CA VAL A 69 -11.45 -0.23 -5.10
C VAL A 69 -11.35 1.00 -6.02
N MET A 70 -10.20 1.66 -6.06
CA MET A 70 -10.05 2.89 -6.84
C MET A 70 -9.78 2.63 -8.31
N LEU A 71 -9.13 1.52 -8.67
CA LEU A 71 -8.82 1.20 -10.06
C LEU A 71 -9.97 0.48 -10.78
N ASN A 72 -11.18 0.53 -10.21
CA ASN A 72 -12.37 -0.21 -10.66
C ASN A 72 -12.07 -1.70 -10.87
N ALA A 73 -11.14 -2.25 -10.09
CA ALA A 73 -10.75 -3.65 -10.14
C ALA A 73 -11.56 -4.45 -9.14
N THR A 74 -11.88 -5.70 -9.49
CA THR A 74 -12.59 -6.62 -8.61
C THR A 74 -11.60 -7.59 -7.96
N ILE A 75 -11.93 -8.04 -6.74
CA ILE A 75 -11.12 -8.99 -5.98
C ILE A 75 -11.96 -10.22 -5.65
N SER A 76 -11.38 -11.40 -5.86
CA SER A 76 -11.93 -12.67 -5.38
C SER A 76 -10.82 -13.49 -4.70
N TYR A 77 -11.24 -14.45 -3.88
CA TYR A 77 -10.31 -15.31 -3.15
C TYR A 77 -10.66 -16.78 -3.38
N GLU A 78 -9.68 -17.54 -3.86
CA GLU A 78 -9.77 -18.98 -4.03
C GLU A 78 -9.23 -19.69 -2.78
N THR A 79 -10.11 -20.36 -2.05
CA THR A 79 -9.81 -20.91 -0.72
C THR A 79 -8.87 -22.11 -0.74
N LYS A 80 -8.97 -23.00 -1.74
CA LYS A 80 -8.19 -24.24 -1.82
C LYS A 80 -6.69 -23.98 -1.96
N ASN A 81 -6.33 -23.09 -2.88
CA ASN A 81 -4.95 -22.74 -3.14
C ASN A 81 -4.48 -21.48 -2.40
N LYS A 82 -5.38 -20.79 -1.68
CA LYS A 82 -5.11 -19.49 -1.03
C LYS A 82 -4.63 -18.45 -2.04
N VAL A 83 -5.34 -18.37 -3.17
CA VAL A 83 -5.00 -17.46 -4.27
C VAL A 83 -5.92 -16.26 -4.20
N VAL A 84 -5.34 -15.06 -4.21
CA VAL A 84 -6.08 -13.83 -4.43
C VAL A 84 -6.10 -13.55 -5.93
N ILE A 85 -7.29 -13.36 -6.49
CA ILE A 85 -7.47 -13.04 -7.90
C ILE A 85 -7.96 -11.60 -7.97
N VAL A 86 -7.30 -10.82 -8.81
CA VAL A 86 -7.65 -9.45 -9.12
C VAL A 86 -7.96 -9.39 -10.60
N ASP A 87 -9.17 -8.97 -10.93
CA ASP A 87 -9.55 -8.63 -12.29
C ASP A 87 -9.54 -7.11 -12.42
N GLY A 88 -8.81 -6.60 -13.40
CA GLY A 88 -8.78 -5.17 -13.72
C GLY A 88 -10.15 -4.65 -14.17
N LYS A 89 -10.21 -3.37 -14.54
CA LYS A 89 -11.45 -2.72 -14.97
C LYS A 89 -12.14 -3.52 -16.09
N GLU A 90 -13.44 -3.75 -15.95
CA GLU A 90 -14.24 -4.43 -16.97
C GLU A 90 -14.14 -3.69 -18.32
N GLY A 91 -13.98 -4.45 -19.40
CA GLY A 91 -13.76 -3.91 -20.74
C GLY A 91 -12.31 -3.50 -21.07
N SER A 92 -11.34 -3.70 -20.17
CA SER A 92 -9.92 -3.50 -20.49
C SER A 92 -9.49 -4.41 -21.64
N THR A 93 -8.76 -3.86 -22.61
CA THR A 93 -8.19 -4.61 -23.74
C THR A 93 -6.66 -4.41 -23.80
N PRO A 94 -5.85 -5.43 -23.50
CA PRO A 94 -6.25 -6.79 -23.10
C PRO A 94 -6.87 -6.83 -21.70
N PRO A 95 -7.67 -7.88 -21.37
CA PRO A 95 -8.12 -8.08 -20.00
C PRO A 95 -6.89 -8.27 -19.09
N ILE A 96 -6.98 -7.74 -17.87
CA ILE A 96 -5.92 -7.84 -16.86
C ILE A 96 -6.43 -8.73 -15.74
N ARG A 97 -5.75 -9.85 -15.52
CA ARG A 97 -5.98 -10.74 -14.38
C ARG A 97 -4.66 -10.97 -13.65
N ILE A 98 -4.63 -10.62 -12.38
CA ILE A 98 -3.48 -10.83 -11.49
C ILE A 98 -3.86 -11.88 -10.46
N SER A 99 -3.12 -12.98 -10.41
CA SER A 99 -3.29 -14.05 -9.42
C SER A 99 -2.10 -14.04 -8.46
N ILE A 100 -2.35 -14.01 -7.16
CA ILE A 100 -1.32 -14.01 -6.12
C ILE A 100 -1.54 -15.21 -5.21
N ASN A 101 -0.63 -16.17 -5.26
CA ASN A 101 -0.65 -17.33 -4.37
C ASN A 101 -0.01 -16.96 -3.04
N LEU A 102 -0.79 -16.98 -1.96
CA LEU A 102 -0.31 -16.59 -0.62
C LEU A 102 0.51 -17.69 0.08
N LYS A 103 0.62 -18.90 -0.49
CA LYS A 103 1.43 -20.00 0.08
C LYS A 103 2.91 -19.85 -0.25
N ASP A 104 3.22 -19.56 -1.51
CA ASP A 104 4.59 -19.48 -2.05
C ASP A 104 4.97 -18.06 -2.53
N GLY A 105 4.00 -17.15 -2.61
CA GLY A 105 4.20 -15.77 -3.06
C GLY A 105 4.30 -15.64 -4.59
N GLU A 106 3.92 -16.68 -5.34
CA GLU A 106 3.85 -16.59 -6.80
C GLU A 106 2.82 -15.56 -7.25
N ILE A 107 3.18 -14.77 -8.27
CA ILE A 107 2.28 -13.83 -8.92
C ILE A 107 2.21 -14.17 -10.41
N LEU A 108 0.99 -14.29 -10.94
CA LEU A 108 0.73 -14.46 -12.36
C LEU A 108 0.01 -13.23 -12.90
N LEU A 109 0.38 -12.76 -14.08
CA LEU A 109 -0.37 -11.80 -14.89
C LEU A 109 -0.84 -12.49 -16.15
N ASN A 110 -2.15 -12.57 -16.35
CA ASN A 110 -2.75 -13.24 -17.50
C ASN A 110 -2.14 -14.63 -17.69
N GLU A 111 -2.10 -15.41 -16.60
CA GLU A 111 -1.53 -16.78 -16.51
C GLU A 111 0.00 -16.88 -16.66
N LYS A 112 0.69 -15.78 -16.96
CA LYS A 112 2.15 -15.74 -17.04
C LYS A 112 2.78 -15.41 -15.69
N SER A 113 3.67 -16.27 -15.21
CA SER A 113 4.43 -16.04 -13.98
C SER A 113 5.32 -14.82 -14.09
N ILE A 114 5.27 -13.94 -13.09
CA ILE A 114 6.03 -12.70 -13.01
C ILE A 114 6.72 -12.59 -11.65
N ILE A 115 7.99 -12.21 -11.69
CA ILE A 115 8.81 -12.04 -10.49
C ILE A 115 8.93 -10.54 -10.23
N PRO A 116 8.15 -9.98 -9.29
CA PRO A 116 8.33 -8.58 -8.91
C PRO A 116 9.69 -8.37 -8.24
N ARG A 117 10.24 -7.16 -8.35
CA ARG A 117 11.50 -6.79 -7.67
C ARG A 117 11.46 -7.01 -6.15
N SER A 118 10.28 -6.88 -5.53
CA SER A 118 10.03 -7.37 -4.17
C SER A 118 8.73 -8.16 -4.11
N LYS A 119 8.72 -9.19 -3.28
CA LYS A 119 7.57 -10.08 -3.09
C LYS A 119 6.48 -9.41 -2.28
N ALA A 120 5.24 -9.75 -2.59
CA ALA A 120 4.10 -9.48 -1.71
C ALA A 120 4.27 -10.22 -0.37
N PHE A 121 3.67 -9.71 0.70
CA PHE A 121 3.69 -10.34 2.01
C PHE A 121 2.38 -10.09 2.77
N VAL A 122 2.15 -10.85 3.84
CA VAL A 122 0.96 -10.69 4.69
C VAL A 122 1.39 -10.25 6.09
N ILE A 123 0.74 -9.21 6.64
CA ILE A 123 0.88 -8.81 8.04
C ILE A 123 -0.52 -8.77 8.66
N SER A 124 -0.71 -9.52 9.75
CA SER A 124 -1.97 -9.53 10.51
C SER A 124 -3.22 -9.77 9.64
N GLY A 125 -3.13 -10.68 8.66
CA GLY A 125 -4.21 -10.98 7.73
C GLY A 125 -4.42 -9.99 6.59
N THR A 126 -3.61 -8.92 6.53
CA THR A 126 -3.63 -7.95 5.42
C THR A 126 -2.52 -8.25 4.44
N SER A 127 -2.87 -8.44 3.16
CA SER A 127 -1.92 -8.63 2.07
C SER A 127 -1.37 -7.28 1.58
N TYR A 128 -0.05 -7.15 1.62
CA TYR A 128 0.72 -6.00 1.17
C TYR A 128 1.44 -6.34 -0.12
N ILE A 129 1.27 -5.48 -1.12
CA ILE A 129 1.81 -5.69 -2.46
C ILE A 129 2.58 -4.44 -2.87
N PRO A 130 3.68 -4.58 -3.65
CA PRO A 130 4.36 -3.41 -4.14
C PRO A 130 3.44 -2.54 -5.00
N LEU A 131 3.23 -1.31 -4.55
CA LEU A 131 2.28 -0.38 -5.14
C LEU A 131 2.52 -0.20 -6.63
N ARG A 132 3.75 0.22 -6.98
CA ARG A 132 4.15 0.51 -8.37
C ARG A 132 3.92 -0.68 -9.29
N PHE A 133 4.22 -1.89 -8.83
CA PHE A 133 4.05 -3.10 -9.63
C PHE A 133 2.59 -3.31 -10.03
N ILE A 134 1.64 -3.26 -9.08
CA ILE A 134 0.22 -3.46 -9.41
C ILE A 134 -0.32 -2.28 -10.22
N SER A 135 0.03 -1.05 -9.85
CA SER A 135 -0.40 0.14 -10.61
C SER A 135 0.01 0.05 -12.08
N GLU A 136 1.27 -0.25 -12.36
CA GLU A 136 1.76 -0.38 -13.75
C GLU A 136 1.05 -1.50 -14.51
N GLN A 137 0.78 -2.65 -13.87
CA GLN A 137 0.02 -3.73 -14.53
C GLN A 137 -1.42 -3.35 -14.83
N LEU A 138 -2.00 -2.43 -14.05
CA LEU A 138 -3.36 -1.90 -14.25
C LEU A 138 -3.39 -0.68 -15.17
N GLY A 139 -2.27 -0.31 -15.81
CA GLY A 139 -2.17 0.84 -16.70
C GLY A 139 -2.07 2.19 -15.99
N ALA A 140 -1.82 2.17 -14.67
CA ALA A 140 -1.74 3.36 -13.85
C ALA A 140 -0.30 3.85 -13.67
N GLU A 141 -0.10 5.16 -13.73
CA GLU A 141 1.15 5.84 -13.39
C GLU A 141 1.22 6.17 -11.90
N VAL A 142 2.42 6.13 -11.31
CA VAL A 142 2.64 6.43 -9.88
C VAL A 142 3.70 7.50 -9.72
N SER A 143 3.32 8.63 -9.13
CA SER A 143 4.19 9.74 -8.79
C SER A 143 4.40 9.85 -7.28
N TRP A 144 5.60 10.26 -6.85
CA TRP A 144 5.94 10.51 -5.45
C TRP A 144 6.33 11.97 -5.24
N ASN A 145 5.64 12.65 -4.32
CA ASN A 145 6.00 13.96 -3.81
C ASN A 145 6.63 13.80 -2.41
N SER A 146 7.96 13.93 -2.34
CA SER A 146 8.72 13.79 -1.10
C SER A 146 8.51 14.93 -0.11
N LYS A 147 8.10 16.12 -0.57
CA LYS A 147 7.84 17.28 0.31
C LYS A 147 6.53 17.12 1.06
N GLU A 148 5.53 16.55 0.40
CA GLU A 148 4.19 16.32 0.96
C GLU A 148 4.02 14.92 1.58
N ASN A 149 5.03 14.06 1.46
CA ASN A 149 4.91 12.62 1.72
C ASN A 149 3.67 12.03 1.03
N LYS A 150 3.50 12.32 -0.25
CA LYS A 150 2.29 11.99 -1.01
C LYS A 150 2.59 11.14 -2.23
N ILE A 151 1.81 10.08 -2.42
CA ILE A 151 1.81 9.28 -3.63
C ILE A 151 0.56 9.60 -4.44
N SER A 152 0.74 9.92 -5.72
CA SER A 152 -0.35 10.18 -6.66
C SER A 152 -0.41 9.07 -7.70
N ILE A 153 -1.60 8.52 -7.95
CA ILE A 153 -1.84 7.51 -8.98
C ILE A 153 -2.75 8.10 -10.05
N PHE A 154 -2.41 7.88 -11.33
CA PHE A 154 -3.16 8.35 -12.49
C PHE A 154 -3.48 7.17 -13.40
N TYR A 155 -4.71 7.03 -13.92
CA TYR A 155 -5.12 5.93 -14.81
C TYR A 155 -6.33 6.29 -15.67
#